data_AF-A0A225M1Y2-F1
#
_entry.id   AF-A0A225M1Y2-F1
#
_cell.length_a   1.000
_cell.length_b   1.000
_cell.length_c   1.000
_cell.angle_alpha   90.00
_cell.angle_beta   90.00
_cell.angle_gamma   90.00
#
_symmetry.space_group_name_H-M   'P 1'
#
loop_
_entity.id
_entity.type
_entity.pdbx_description
1 polymer ?
#
loop_
_entity_poly.entity_id
_entity_poly.type
_entity_poly.pdbx_seq_one_letter_code
_entity_poly.pdbx_strand_id
1 'polypeptide(L)'
;MPTETPDKFSTFQIRVYYEDTDAGGVVFYANYLKFLERARTEWLRELGVGQHELAQRQRRGFVVKGLEIQYRKPARLDDLLTIRSRVVRLGPASITFEQFIDRERELLCVSTVQICCLDLDTSRPVALPVELHTLLEKVQE
;
A
#
# COMPACT_ATOMS: atom_id res chain seq x y z
N MET A 1 -10.86 14.13 27.14
CA MET A 1 -11.16 13.75 25.74
C MET A 1 -9.92 14.07 24.94
N PRO A 2 -9.10 13.10 24.51
CA PRO A 2 -7.99 13.41 23.63
C PRO A 2 -8.58 13.70 22.25
N THR A 3 -8.36 14.91 21.78
CA THR A 3 -8.68 15.40 20.45
C THR A 3 -7.91 14.56 19.44
N GLU A 4 -8.60 13.71 18.68
CA GLU A 4 -7.99 12.93 17.60
C GLU A 4 -7.49 13.89 16.51
N THR A 5 -6.17 13.95 16.35
CA THR A 5 -5.53 14.48 15.16
C THR A 5 -6.11 13.73 13.96
N PRO A 6 -6.54 14.39 12.86
CA PRO A 6 -7.02 13.67 11.69
C PRO A 6 -5.92 12.71 11.24
N ASP A 7 -6.24 11.41 11.26
CA ASP A 7 -5.27 10.36 10.98
C ASP A 7 -4.77 10.56 9.54
N LYS A 8 -3.45 10.81 9.38
CA LYS A 8 -2.77 11.02 8.08
C LYS A 8 -2.64 9.74 7.25
N PHE A 9 -3.66 8.90 7.29
CA PHE A 9 -3.67 7.60 6.63
C PHE A 9 -4.74 7.60 5.55
N SER A 10 -4.39 7.10 4.37
CA SER A 10 -5.41 6.53 3.49
C SER A 10 -5.95 5.26 4.11
N THR A 11 -7.24 5.03 3.95
CA THR A 11 -7.94 3.84 4.46
C THR A 11 -8.55 3.05 3.31
N PHE A 12 -8.33 1.74 3.30
CA PHE A 12 -8.91 0.83 2.31
C PHE A 12 -9.45 -0.40 3.03
N GLN A 13 -10.70 -0.76 2.76
CA GLN A 13 -11.33 -1.93 3.39
C GLN A 13 -11.35 -3.12 2.45
N ILE A 14 -11.07 -4.31 2.98
CA ILE A 14 -11.14 -5.57 2.23
C ILE A 14 -11.71 -6.69 3.09
N ARG A 15 -12.55 -7.53 2.48
CA ARG A 15 -13.06 -8.75 3.08
C ARG A 15 -12.11 -9.90 2.79
N VAL A 16 -11.88 -10.76 3.78
CA VAL A 16 -11.16 -12.02 3.58
C VAL A 16 -12.09 -13.06 2.96
N TYR A 17 -11.67 -13.63 1.83
CA TYR A 17 -12.38 -14.71 1.13
C TYR A 17 -11.66 -16.05 1.26
N TYR A 18 -12.29 -17.13 0.80
CA TYR A 18 -11.70 -18.47 0.81
C TYR A 18 -10.32 -18.52 0.12
N GLU A 19 -10.15 -17.82 -0.99
CA GLU A 19 -8.89 -17.74 -1.74
C GLU A 19 -7.73 -17.11 -0.96
N ASP A 20 -8.04 -16.36 0.10
CA ASP A 20 -7.03 -15.74 0.95
C ASP A 20 -6.52 -16.68 2.04
N THR A 21 -7.27 -17.75 2.34
CA THR A 21 -7.01 -18.67 3.47
C THR A 21 -6.17 -19.87 3.08
N ASP A 22 -5.51 -20.48 4.07
CA ASP A 22 -4.78 -21.74 3.94
C ASP A 22 -5.32 -22.85 4.86
N ALA A 23 -4.67 -24.02 4.83
CA ALA A 23 -5.04 -25.18 5.63
C ALA A 23 -4.99 -24.94 7.16
N GLY A 24 -4.35 -23.85 7.61
CA GLY A 24 -4.37 -23.41 9.01
C GLY A 24 -5.65 -22.70 9.42
N GLY A 25 -6.60 -22.49 8.50
CA GLY A 25 -7.87 -21.81 8.77
C GLY A 25 -7.74 -20.30 8.98
N VAL A 26 -6.62 -19.73 8.53
CA VAL A 26 -6.29 -18.30 8.62
C VAL A 26 -5.81 -17.80 7.26
N VAL A 27 -5.68 -16.49 7.10
CA VAL A 27 -5.09 -15.90 5.89
C VAL A 27 -3.65 -16.36 5.72
N PHE A 28 -3.32 -16.89 4.55
CA PHE A 28 -1.96 -17.28 4.20
C PHE A 28 -1.05 -16.04 4.25
N TYR A 29 0.10 -16.15 4.91
CA TYR A 29 0.95 -14.99 5.21
C TYR A 29 1.26 -14.10 3.98
N ALA A 30 1.50 -14.70 2.81
CA ALA A 30 1.81 -13.95 1.59
C ALA A 30 0.60 -13.16 1.04
N ASN A 31 -0.64 -13.58 1.33
CA ASN A 31 -1.84 -12.89 0.85
C ASN A 31 -2.04 -11.52 1.51
N TYR A 32 -1.48 -11.29 2.70
CA TYR A 32 -1.43 -9.94 3.28
C TYR A 32 -0.71 -8.95 2.35
N LEU A 33 0.30 -9.37 1.60
CA LEU A 33 1.01 -8.51 0.65
C LEU A 33 0.09 -8.05 -0.49
N LYS A 34 -0.84 -8.90 -0.93
CA LYS A 34 -1.85 -8.55 -1.93
C LYS A 34 -2.79 -7.48 -1.39
N PHE A 35 -3.21 -7.57 -0.13
CA PHE A 35 -4.05 -6.56 0.51
C PHE A 35 -3.33 -5.20 0.60
N LEU A 36 -2.06 -5.22 1.01
CA LEU A 36 -1.22 -4.03 1.08
C LEU A 36 -1.05 -3.37 -0.30
N GLU A 37 -0.83 -4.16 -1.35
CA GLU A 37 -0.72 -3.67 -2.73
C GLU A 37 -2.02 -3.06 -3.25
N ARG A 38 -3.16 -3.73 -3.02
CA ARG A 38 -4.49 -3.21 -3.39
C ARG A 38 -4.74 -1.88 -2.71
N ALA A 39 -4.44 -1.76 -1.41
CA ALA A 39 -4.60 -0.50 -0.67
C ALA A 39 -3.76 0.65 -1.27
N ARG A 40 -2.48 0.41 -1.62
CA ARG A 40 -1.66 1.45 -2.28
C ARG A 40 -2.20 1.80 -3.66
N THR A 41 -2.66 0.82 -4.42
CA THR A 41 -3.19 1.03 -5.77
C THR A 41 -4.48 1.85 -5.75
N GLU A 42 -5.41 1.51 -4.87
CA GLU A 42 -6.67 2.25 -4.74
C GLU A 42 -6.44 3.64 -4.14
N TRP A 43 -5.51 3.80 -3.21
CA TRP A 43 -5.13 5.13 -2.75
C TRP A 43 -4.60 6.02 -3.88
N LEU A 44 -3.67 5.52 -4.69
CA LEU A 44 -3.19 6.26 -5.86
C LEU A 44 -4.32 6.59 -6.84
N ARG A 45 -5.27 5.67 -7.03
CA ARG A 45 -6.45 5.89 -7.87
C ARG A 45 -7.35 7.02 -7.34
N GLU A 46 -7.61 7.06 -6.04
CA GLU A 46 -8.38 8.14 -5.38
C GLU A 46 -7.71 9.50 -5.56
N LEU A 47 -6.38 9.52 -5.61
CA LEU A 47 -5.58 10.70 -5.91
C LEU A 47 -5.52 11.04 -7.41
N GLY A 48 -6.22 10.30 -8.27
CA GLY A 48 -6.25 10.53 -9.72
C GLY A 48 -5.08 9.90 -10.48
N VAL A 49 -4.30 9.01 -9.85
CA VAL A 49 -3.15 8.34 -10.46
C VAL A 49 -3.46 6.88 -10.73
N GLY A 50 -3.85 6.59 -11.98
CA GLY A 50 -4.12 5.23 -12.45
C GLY A 50 -2.86 4.50 -12.92
N GLN A 51 -2.56 3.33 -12.34
CA GLN A 51 -1.42 2.48 -12.73
C GLN A 51 -1.39 2.15 -14.23
N HIS A 52 -2.55 1.83 -14.81
CA HIS A 52 -2.66 1.49 -16.22
C HIS A 52 -2.33 2.69 -17.12
N GLU A 53 -2.86 3.87 -16.79
CA GLU A 53 -2.58 5.09 -17.53
C GLU A 53 -1.10 5.47 -17.46
N LEU A 54 -0.52 5.36 -16.27
CA LEU A 54 0.89 5.60 -16.01
C LEU A 54 1.79 4.69 -16.88
N ALA A 55 1.43 3.41 -16.99
CA ALA A 55 2.15 2.44 -17.82
C ALA A 55 1.98 2.70 -19.33
N GLN A 56 0.77 3.03 -19.78
CA GLN A 56 0.47 3.20 -21.21
C GLN A 56 0.99 4.54 -21.75
N ARG A 57 0.73 5.64 -21.04
CA ARG A 57 1.02 7.00 -21.53
C ARG A 57 2.42 7.47 -21.18
N GLN A 58 2.90 7.17 -19.98
CA GLN A 58 4.16 7.68 -19.47
C GLN A 58 5.27 6.63 -19.45
N ARG A 59 4.96 5.37 -19.79
CA ARG A 59 5.91 4.24 -19.74
C ARG A 59 6.56 4.13 -18.37
N ARG A 60 5.78 4.34 -17.31
CA ARG A 60 6.22 4.25 -15.92
C ARG A 60 5.55 3.08 -15.22
N GLY A 61 6.32 2.36 -14.40
CA GLY A 61 5.82 1.27 -13.56
C GLY A 61 6.45 1.31 -12.18
N PHE A 62 5.87 0.57 -11.24
CA PHE A 62 6.40 0.44 -9.89
C PHE A 62 6.80 -0.99 -9.60
N VAL A 63 7.96 -1.14 -8.96
CA VAL A 63 8.43 -2.42 -8.43
C VAL A 63 8.70 -2.31 -6.94
N VAL A 64 8.42 -3.38 -6.20
CA VAL A 64 8.82 -3.48 -4.80
C VAL A 64 10.33 -3.72 -4.73
N LYS A 65 11.06 -2.81 -4.08
CA LYS A 65 12.51 -2.91 -3.85
C LYS A 65 12.85 -3.47 -2.46
N GLY A 66 11.96 -3.22 -1.50
CA GLY A 66 12.16 -3.66 -0.11
C GLY A 66 10.82 -3.85 0.58
N LEU A 67 10.76 -4.84 1.46
CA LEU A 67 9.58 -5.21 2.22
C LEU A 67 10.00 -5.70 3.60
N GLU A 68 9.41 -5.09 4.63
CA GLU A 68 9.39 -5.63 5.98
C GLU A 68 7.94 -5.82 6.40
N ILE A 69 7.64 -6.94 7.07
CA ILE A 69 6.29 -7.23 7.55
C ILE A 69 6.36 -7.99 8.87
N GLN A 70 5.55 -7.55 9.83
CA GLN A 70 5.44 -8.14 11.16
C GLN A 70 4.00 -8.59 11.39
N TYR A 71 3.78 -9.90 11.41
CA TYR A 71 2.49 -10.52 11.70
C TYR A 71 2.30 -10.68 13.21
N ARG A 72 1.26 -10.06 13.76
CA ARG A 72 0.96 -10.08 15.20
C ARG A 72 -0.18 -11.02 15.54
N LYS A 73 -1.24 -11.02 14.72
CA LYS A 73 -2.45 -11.82 14.91
C LYS A 73 -3.04 -12.26 13.55
N PRO A 74 -3.64 -13.44 13.47
CA PRO A 74 -4.22 -13.93 12.22
C PRO A 74 -5.58 -13.30 11.92
N ALA A 75 -5.84 -13.09 10.63
CA ALA A 75 -7.17 -12.87 10.09
C ALA A 75 -7.77 -14.21 9.65
N ARG A 76 -9.10 -14.31 9.65
CA ARG A 76 -9.87 -15.50 9.27
C ARG A 76 -10.84 -15.17 8.14
N LEU A 77 -11.39 -16.23 7.56
CA LEU A 77 -12.48 -16.13 6.60
C LEU A 77 -13.55 -15.18 7.12
N ASP A 78 -14.02 -14.31 6.24
CA ASP A 78 -15.06 -13.32 6.51
C ASP A 78 -14.65 -12.17 7.45
N ASP A 79 -13.39 -12.05 7.88
CA ASP A 79 -12.94 -10.84 8.58
C ASP A 79 -13.00 -9.61 7.65
N LEU A 80 -13.53 -8.48 8.14
CA LEU A 80 -13.36 -7.18 7.48
C LEU A 80 -12.07 -6.53 7.97
N LEU A 81 -11.12 -6.34 7.06
CA LEU A 81 -9.85 -5.73 7.35
C LEU A 81 -9.84 -4.28 6.89
N THR A 82 -9.30 -3.40 7.73
CA THR A 82 -9.00 -2.01 7.39
C THR A 82 -7.49 -1.90 7.20
N ILE A 83 -7.07 -1.53 5.99
CA ILE A 83 -5.68 -1.26 5.66
C ILE A 83 -5.48 0.25 5.72
N ARG A 84 -4.62 0.69 6.64
CA ARG A 84 -4.21 2.09 6.76
C ARG A 84 -2.84 2.26 6.12
N SER A 85 -2.68 3.25 5.24
CA SER A 85 -1.44 3.49 4.49
C SER A 85 -0.99 4.94 4.61
N ARG A 86 0.31 5.17 4.82
CA ARG A 86 0.92 6.50 4.76
C ARG A 86 2.28 6.47 4.06
N VAL A 87 2.68 7.60 3.49
CA VAL A 87 4.04 7.79 2.98
C VAL A 87 4.94 8.22 4.14
N VAL A 88 6.00 7.47 4.40
CA VAL A 88 6.99 7.81 5.44
C VAL A 88 8.29 8.37 4.86
N ARG A 89 8.56 8.11 3.58
CA ARG A 89 9.68 8.71 2.86
C ARG A 89 9.34 8.85 1.39
N LEU A 90 9.51 10.05 0.87
CA LEU A 90 9.42 10.35 -0.55
C LEU A 90 10.82 10.71 -1.07
N GLY A 91 11.26 10.03 -2.12
CA GLY A 91 12.51 10.34 -2.82
C GLY A 91 12.24 10.51 -4.32
N PRO A 92 13.25 10.93 -5.09
CA PRO A 92 13.05 11.31 -6.49
C PRO A 92 12.53 10.17 -7.37
N ALA A 93 12.93 8.93 -7.10
CA ALA A 93 12.58 7.73 -7.89
C ALA A 93 11.96 6.61 -7.04
N SER A 94 11.63 6.87 -5.78
CA SER A 94 11.15 5.84 -4.86
C SER A 94 10.25 6.39 -3.77
N ILE A 95 9.33 5.56 -3.29
CA ILE A 95 8.40 5.89 -2.22
C ILE A 95 8.48 4.77 -1.17
N THR A 96 8.59 5.14 0.11
CA THR A 96 8.44 4.20 1.22
C THR A 96 7.11 4.44 1.91
N PHE A 97 6.30 3.38 1.94
CA PHE A 97 5.03 3.32 2.64
C PHE A 97 5.18 2.62 3.97
N GLU A 98 4.44 3.08 4.96
CA GLU A 98 4.12 2.30 6.15
C GLU A 98 2.63 1.98 6.12
N GLN A 99 2.31 0.71 6.36
CA GLN A 99 0.96 0.19 6.26
C GLN A 99 0.61 -0.69 7.46
N PHE A 100 -0.63 -0.58 7.90
CA PHE A 100 -1.19 -1.31 9.02
C PHE A 100 -2.42 -2.06 8.55
N ILE A 101 -2.61 -3.28 9.04
CA ILE A 101 -3.84 -4.05 8.81
C ILE A 101 -4.48 -4.29 10.16
N ASP A 102 -5.68 -3.74 10.31
CA ASP A 102 -6.49 -3.84 11.51
C ASP A 102 -7.75 -4.66 11.21
N ARG A 103 -8.23 -5.42 12.20
CA ARG A 103 -9.60 -5.93 12.24
C ARG A 103 -10.31 -5.19 13.37
N GLU A 104 -11.30 -4.38 13.01
CA GLU A 104 -11.95 -3.44 13.94
C GLU A 104 -10.93 -2.51 14.63
N ARG A 105 -10.56 -2.79 15.89
CA ARG A 105 -9.56 -2.04 16.67
C ARG A 105 -8.31 -2.87 17.00
N GLU A 106 -8.19 -4.06 16.42
CA GLU A 106 -7.09 -4.98 16.68
C GLU A 106 -6.06 -4.95 15.55
N LEU A 107 -4.84 -4.55 15.90
CA LEU A 107 -3.70 -4.55 14.97
C LEU A 107 -3.24 -5.98 14.67
N LEU A 108 -3.39 -6.40 13.42
CA LEU A 108 -3.00 -7.72 12.95
C LEU A 108 -1.59 -7.74 12.34
N CYS A 109 -1.24 -6.68 11.60
CA CYS A 109 -0.01 -6.62 10.82
C CYS A 109 0.52 -5.19 10.68
N VAL A 110 1.85 -5.04 10.72
CA VAL A 110 2.56 -3.79 10.39
C VAL A 110 3.53 -4.09 9.25
N SER A 111 3.62 -3.22 8.26
CA SER A 111 4.53 -3.39 7.13
C SER A 111 5.15 -2.08 6.67
N THR A 112 6.41 -2.16 6.25
CA THR A 112 7.10 -1.11 5.51
C THR A 112 7.37 -1.62 4.10
N VAL A 113 6.90 -0.88 3.08
CA VAL A 113 7.07 -1.25 1.67
C VAL A 113 7.77 -0.13 0.93
N GLN A 114 8.93 -0.41 0.37
CA GLN A 114 9.63 0.51 -0.52
C GLN A 114 9.38 0.13 -1.97
N ILE A 115 8.81 1.05 -2.74
CA ILE A 115 8.65 0.92 -4.19
C ILE A 115 9.59 1.87 -4.94
N CYS A 116 10.01 1.45 -6.14
CA CYS A 116 10.81 2.24 -7.05
C CYS A 116 10.07 2.43 -8.37
N CYS A 117 10.12 3.64 -8.92
CA CYS A 117 9.60 3.94 -10.24
C CYS A 117 10.61 3.50 -11.30
N LEU A 118 10.15 2.72 -12.26
CA LEU A 118 10.92 2.27 -13.40
C LEU A 118 10.36 2.84 -14.70
N ASP A 119 11.26 3.09 -15.64
CA ASP A 119 10.90 3.23 -17.04
C ASP A 119 10.65 1.83 -17.63
N LEU A 120 9.46 1.61 -18.19
CA LEU A 120 9.02 0.28 -18.64
C LEU A 120 9.70 -0.18 -19.93
N ASP A 121 10.27 0.73 -20.72
CA ASP A 121 10.98 0.37 -21.95
C ASP A 121 12.41 -0.06 -21.66
N THR A 122 13.05 0.59 -20.69
CA THR A 122 14.46 0.35 -20.33
C THR A 122 14.66 -0.49 -19.08
N SER A 123 13.61 -0.70 -18.28
CA SER A 123 13.66 -1.33 -16.95
C SER A 123 14.64 -0.67 -15.96
N ARG A 124 14.95 0.62 -16.15
CA ARG A 124 15.86 1.38 -15.28
C ARG A 124 15.08 2.28 -14.31
N PRO A 125 15.63 2.53 -13.11
CA PRO A 125 15.06 3.52 -12.20
C PRO A 125 14.95 4.89 -12.86
N VAL A 126 13.80 5.54 -12.70
CA VAL A 126 13.51 6.87 -13.24
C VAL A 126 12.81 7.71 -12.20
N ALA A 127 12.91 9.03 -12.33
CA ALA A 127 12.18 9.94 -11.45
C ALA A 127 10.67 9.66 -11.52
N LEU A 128 10.00 9.85 -10.38
CA LEU A 128 8.55 9.88 -10.31
C LEU A 128 8.01 10.96 -11.25
N PRO A 129 6.84 10.75 -11.89
CA PRO A 129 6.13 11.83 -12.55
C PRO A 129 5.96 13.03 -11.62
N VAL A 130 6.16 14.24 -12.14
CA VAL A 130 6.16 15.47 -11.35
C VAL A 130 4.83 15.64 -10.61
N GLU A 131 3.73 15.36 -11.30
CA GLU A 131 2.38 15.47 -10.75
C GLU A 131 2.19 14.53 -9.56
N LEU A 132 2.66 13.28 -9.68
CA LEU A 132 2.59 12.30 -8.59
C LEU A 132 3.49 12.69 -7.42
N HIS A 133 4.71 13.17 -7.69
CA HIS A 133 5.63 13.59 -6.63
C HIS A 133 5.04 14.74 -5.82
N THR A 134 4.59 15.81 -6.49
CA THR A 134 3.98 16.98 -5.84
C THR A 134 2.71 16.61 -5.07
N LEU A 135 1.92 15.67 -5.59
CA LEU A 135 0.72 15.19 -4.91
C LEU A 135 1.07 14.45 -3.61
N LEU A 136 2.05 13.55 -3.66
CA LEU A 136 2.47 12.78 -2.48
C LEU A 136 3.19 13.65 -1.43
N GLU A 137 3.92 14.70 -1.83
CA GLU A 137 4.46 15.68 -0.88
C GLU A 137 3.36 16.32 -0.05
N LYS A 138 2.28 16.79 -0.69
CA LYS A 138 1.14 17.43 0.01
C LYS A 138 0.42 16.49 0.96
N VAL A 139 0.40 15.19 0.68
CA VAL A 139 -0.26 14.19 1.53
C VAL A 139 0.67 13.69 2.65
N GLN A 140 1.97 13.92 2.52
CA GLN A 140 2.95 13.63 3.58
C GLN A 140 2.98 14.72 4.66
N GLU A 141 2.76 15.99 4.28
CA GLU A 141 2.67 17.18 5.15
C GLU A 141 1.50 17.17 6.14
#